data_AF-A0A846BSI2-F1
#
_entry.id   AF-A0A846BSI2-F1
#
_cell.length_a   1.000
_cell.length_b   1.000
_cell.length_c   1.000
_cell.angle_alpha   90.00
_cell.angle_beta   90.00
_cell.angle_gamma   90.00
#
_symmetry.space_group_name_H-M   'P 1'
#
loop_
_entity.id
_entity.type
_entity.pdbx_description
1 polymer ?
#
loop_
_entity_poly.entity_id
_entity_poly.type
_entity_poly.pdbx_seq_one_letter_code
_entity_poly.pdbx_strand_id
1 'polypeptide(L)'
;MEEDLWLPQMTDLTENQRLNLTISGFVLKKLTFWAKIHGKPPTTFAGQLLSTTVEANRDLINEQMQELARLEGVSIQELEKRWNEE
;
A
#
# COMPACT_ATOMS: atom_id res chain seq x y z
N MET A 1 7.25 -38.52 -10.91
CA MET A 1 6.18 -37.53 -11.09
C MET A 1 5.84 -37.03 -9.71
N GLU A 2 6.62 -36.07 -9.23
CA GLU A 2 6.31 -35.32 -8.02
C GLU A 2 5.83 -33.96 -8.55
N GLU A 3 4.52 -33.80 -8.58
CA GLU A 3 3.90 -32.49 -8.68
C GLU A 3 4.16 -31.77 -7.36
N ASP A 4 5.34 -31.16 -7.24
CA ASP A 4 5.55 -30.07 -6.30
C ASP A 4 4.71 -28.89 -6.79
N LEU A 5 3.45 -28.91 -6.40
CA LEU A 5 2.52 -27.79 -6.47
C LEU A 5 3.13 -26.63 -5.70
N TRP A 6 3.83 -25.75 -6.42
CA TRP A 6 4.11 -24.39 -5.98
C TRP A 6 2.78 -23.67 -5.74
N LEU A 7 2.25 -23.78 -4.52
CA LEU A 7 1.22 -22.88 -4.03
C LEU A 7 1.83 -21.47 -4.03
N PRO A 8 1.26 -20.49 -4.75
CA PRO A 8 1.75 -19.12 -4.68
C PRO A 8 1.70 -18.68 -3.21
N GLN A 9 2.85 -18.21 -2.73
CA GLN A 9 3.11 -17.83 -1.33
C GLN A 9 2.08 -16.77 -0.91
N MET A 10 1.09 -17.15 -0.10
CA MET A 10 0.18 -16.21 0.59
C MET A 10 0.90 -15.51 1.76
N THR A 11 2.16 -15.13 1.60
CA THR A 11 3.00 -14.62 2.69
C THR A 11 2.82 -13.12 2.99
N ASP A 12 2.18 -12.36 2.11
CA ASP A 12 2.27 -10.90 2.15
C ASP A 12 1.21 -10.16 3.00
N LEU A 13 0.16 -10.83 3.46
CA LEU A 13 -0.96 -10.13 4.11
C LEU A 13 -0.67 -9.66 5.55
N THR A 14 0.45 -10.09 6.14
CA THR A 14 0.77 -9.82 7.56
C THR A 14 2.15 -9.20 7.80
N GLU A 15 2.92 -8.92 6.76
CA GLU A 15 4.24 -8.33 6.92
C GLU A 15 4.18 -6.82 7.18
N ASN A 16 4.81 -6.37 8.25
CA ASN A 16 4.88 -4.96 8.59
C ASN A 16 5.98 -4.27 7.77
N GLN A 17 5.58 -3.52 6.75
CA GLN A 17 6.48 -2.70 5.96
C GLN A 17 6.68 -1.30 6.59
N ARG A 18 7.90 -0.76 6.53
CA ARG A 18 8.23 0.58 7.03
C ARG A 18 8.40 1.58 5.89
N LEU A 19 7.56 2.60 5.85
CA LEU A 19 7.65 3.70 4.90
C LEU A 19 8.22 4.97 5.56
N ASN A 20 9.24 5.57 4.95
CA ASN A 20 9.75 6.89 5.35
C ASN A 20 9.09 7.95 4.46
N LEU A 21 8.44 8.94 5.08
CA LEU A 21 7.63 9.94 4.37
C LEU A 21 7.95 11.37 4.83
N THR A 22 8.02 12.28 3.86
CA THR A 22 8.21 13.71 4.09
C THR A 22 6.85 14.41 4.00
N ILE A 23 6.44 15.07 5.08
CA ILE A 23 5.18 15.82 5.16
C ILE A 23 5.44 17.29 5.49
N SER A 24 4.48 18.15 5.15
CA SER A 24 4.58 19.56 5.50
C SER A 24 4.49 19.78 7.02
N GLY A 25 5.11 20.86 7.50
CA GLY A 25 5.06 21.23 8.92
C GLY A 25 3.63 21.45 9.43
N PHE A 26 2.71 21.92 8.57
CA PHE A 26 1.30 22.06 8.92
C PHE A 26 0.65 20.70 9.23
N VAL A 27 0.86 19.69 8.37
CA VAL A 27 0.32 18.34 8.56
C VAL A 27 0.87 17.71 9.83
N LEU A 28 2.19 17.80 10.05
CA LEU A 28 2.82 17.28 11.26
C LEU A 28 2.24 17.92 12.53
N LYS A 29 2.00 19.24 12.51
CA LYS A 29 1.41 19.97 13.64
C LYS A 29 -0.01 19.48 13.94
N LYS A 30 -0.85 19.29 12.91
CA LYS A 30 -2.23 18.78 13.09
C LYS A 30 -2.25 17.32 13.58
N LEU A 31 -1.40 16.46 13.01
CA LEU A 31 -1.24 15.08 13.50
C LEU A 31 -0.78 15.05 14.95
N THR A 32 0.14 15.94 15.33
CA THR A 32 0.62 16.03 16.72
C THR A 32 -0.50 16.45 17.67
N PHE A 33 -1.34 17.42 17.30
CA PHE A 33 -2.48 17.81 18.15
C PHE A 33 -3.47 16.67 18.31
N TRP A 34 -3.82 16.01 17.20
CA TRP A 34 -4.73 14.88 17.23
C TRP A 34 -4.19 13.73 18.08
N ALA A 35 -2.90 13.42 17.91
CA ALA A 35 -2.15 12.47 18.73
C ALA A 35 -2.23 12.76 20.23
N LYS A 36 -2.02 14.02 20.62
CA LYS A 36 -2.07 14.46 22.01
C LYS A 36 -3.47 14.35 22.61
N ILE A 37 -4.52 14.66 21.85
CA ILE A 37 -5.92 14.55 22.32
C ILE A 37 -6.28 13.10 22.65
N HIS A 38 -5.78 12.12 21.88
CA HIS A 38 -6.15 10.72 22.02
C HIS A 38 -5.09 9.84 22.70
N GLY A 39 -3.98 10.42 23.17
CA GLY A 39 -2.91 9.68 23.85
C GLY A 39 -2.20 8.64 22.99
N LYS A 40 -2.15 8.82 21.67
CA LYS A 40 -1.46 7.90 20.74
C LYS A 40 -0.35 8.61 19.97
N PRO A 41 0.66 7.89 19.43
CA PRO A 41 1.68 8.49 18.58
C PRO A 41 1.10 9.10 17.29
N PRO A 42 1.68 10.21 16.76
CA PRO A 42 1.28 10.77 15.47
C PRO A 42 1.38 9.78 14.30
N THR A 43 2.34 8.86 14.36
CA THR A 43 2.55 7.81 13.35
C THR A 43 1.37 6.84 13.26
N THR A 44 0.67 6.57 14.37
CA THR A 44 -0.54 5.73 14.35
C THR A 44 -1.62 6.35 13.49
N PHE A 45 -1.88 7.66 13.65
CA PHE A 45 -2.88 8.36 12.85
C PHE A 45 -2.44 8.53 11.39
N ALA A 46 -1.15 8.79 11.15
CA ALA A 46 -0.62 8.81 9.79
C ALA A 46 -0.83 7.47 9.07
N GLY A 47 -0.52 6.35 9.75
CA GLY A 47 -0.74 5.01 9.22
C GLY A 47 -2.21 4.70 8.96
N GLN A 48 -3.11 5.08 9.88
CA GLN A 48 -4.56 4.93 9.69
C GLN A 48 -5.06 5.74 8.49
N LEU A 49 -4.66 7.00 8.36
CA LEU A 49 -5.06 7.84 7.23
C LEU A 49 -4.57 7.23 5.91
N LEU A 50 -3.33 6.73 5.86
CA LEU A 50 -2.79 6.07 4.67
C LEU A 50 -3.58 4.80 4.33
N SER A 51 -3.81 3.90 5.29
CA SER A 51 -4.59 2.67 5.07
C SER A 51 -6.01 2.97 4.60
N THR A 52 -6.73 3.86 5.29
CA THR A 52 -8.10 4.25 4.88
C THR A 52 -8.11 4.89 3.49
N THR A 53 -7.10 5.70 3.15
CA THR A 53 -7.03 6.32 1.82
C THR A 53 -6.77 5.28 0.74
N VAL A 54 -5.84 4.35 0.95
CA VAL A 54 -5.57 3.27 -0.01
C VAL A 54 -6.80 2.39 -0.20
N GLU A 55 -7.45 1.98 0.90
CA GLU A 55 -8.68 1.17 0.85
C GLU A 55 -9.80 1.89 0.11
N ALA A 56 -10.02 3.18 0.39
CA ALA A 56 -11.05 3.97 -0.27
C ALA A 56 -10.80 4.18 -1.77
N ASN A 57 -9.55 4.07 -2.22
CA ASN A 57 -9.17 4.23 -3.63
C ASN A 57 -8.81 2.90 -4.30
N ARG A 58 -9.04 1.75 -3.64
CA ARG A 58 -8.65 0.43 -4.14
C ARG A 58 -9.14 0.17 -5.57
N ASP A 59 -10.41 0.39 -5.83
CA ASP A 59 -11.00 0.10 -7.15
C ASP A 59 -10.40 1.01 -8.23
N LEU A 60 -10.23 2.29 -7.92
CA LEU A 60 -9.57 3.26 -8.80
C LEU A 60 -8.12 2.85 -9.11
N ILE A 61 -7.35 2.45 -8.09
CA ILE A 61 -5.97 1.99 -8.27
C ILE A 61 -5.95 0.76 -9.20
N ASN A 62 -6.86 -0.19 -9.00
CA ASN A 62 -6.97 -1.38 -9.85
C ASN A 62 -7.35 -1.04 -11.29
N GLU A 63 -8.30 -0.14 -11.50
CA GLU A 63 -8.68 0.35 -12.84
C GLU A 63 -7.50 1.03 -13.54
N GLN A 64 -6.74 1.85 -12.83
CA GLN A 64 -5.55 2.51 -13.37
C GLN A 64 -4.44 1.51 -13.72
N MET A 65 -4.24 0.48 -12.89
CA MET A 65 -3.30 -0.61 -13.16
C MET A 65 -3.71 -1.41 -14.41
N GLN A 66 -5.00 -1.72 -14.56
CA GLN A 66 -5.52 -2.42 -15.74
C GLN A 66 -5.31 -1.60 -17.01
N GLU A 67 -5.62 -0.30 -16.96
CA GLU A 67 -5.44 0.59 -18.11
C GLU A 67 -3.97 0.72 -18.49
N LEU A 68 -3.07 0.86 -17.52
CA LEU A 68 -1.63 0.91 -17.78
C LEU A 68 -1.14 -0.39 -18.42
N ALA A 69 -1.52 -1.55 -17.87
CA ALA A 69 -1.16 -2.85 -18.44
C ALA A 69 -1.66 -2.99 -19.90
N ARG A 70 -2.89 -2.53 -20.18
CA ARG A 70 -3.46 -2.49 -21.53
C ARG A 70 -2.64 -1.61 -22.48
N LEU A 71 -2.20 -0.43 -22.02
CA LEU A 71 -1.38 0.49 -22.81
C LEU A 71 0.02 -0.06 -23.07
N GLU A 72 0.59 -0.79 -22.12
CA GLU A 72 1.90 -1.45 -22.26
C GLU A 72 1.83 -2.79 -23.02
N GLY A 73 0.63 -3.29 -23.31
CA GLY A 73 0.42 -4.56 -24.00
C GLY A 73 0.80 -5.78 -23.15
N VAL A 74 0.81 -5.64 -21.83
CA VAL A 74 1.10 -6.71 -20.87
C VAL A 74 -0.15 -7.07 -20.07
N SER A 75 -0.15 -8.23 -19.41
CA SER A 75 -1.21 -8.54 -18.43
C SER A 75 -0.99 -7.75 -17.14
N ILE A 76 -2.07 -7.53 -16.38
CA ILE A 76 -1.95 -6.91 -15.06
C ILE A 76 -1.06 -7.73 -14.12
N GLN A 77 -1.11 -9.06 -14.20
CA GLN A 77 -0.27 -9.94 -13.38
C GLN A 77 1.21 -9.79 -13.70
N GLU A 78 1.55 -9.59 -14.98
CA GLU A 78 2.93 -9.34 -15.40
C GLU A 78 3.43 -7.98 -14.89
N LEU A 79 2.57 -6.96 -14.93
CA LEU A 79 2.88 -5.63 -14.40
C LEU A 79 3.08 -5.65 -12.88
N GLU A 80 2.18 -6.31 -12.13
CA GLU A 80 2.29 -6.48 -10.68
C GLU A 80 3.57 -7.22 -10.30
N LYS A 81 3.89 -8.31 -11.01
CA LYS A 81 5.10 -9.08 -10.77
C LYS A 81 6.34 -8.22 -10.98
N ARG A 82 6.41 -7.48 -12.09
CA ARG A 82 7.55 -6.60 -12.40
C ARG A 82 7.82 -5.61 -11.29
N TRP A 83 6.78 -4.97 -10.75
CA TRP A 83 6.94 -3.90 -9.75
C TRP A 83 7.14 -4.42 -8.32
N ASN A 84 6.72 -5.65 -8.02
CA ASN A 84 6.99 -6.27 -6.72
C ASN A 84 8.41 -6.84 -6.61
N GLU A 85 9.11 -7.04 -7.73
CA GLU A 85 10.48 -7.56 -7.80
C GLU A 85 11.56 -6.44 -7.87
N GLU A 86 11.16 -5.17 -8.03
CA GLU A 86 12.02 -3.97 -8.05
C GLU A 86 12.21 -3.33 -6.66
#